data_AF-A0A2U1Q5C5-F1
#
_entry.id   AF-A0A2U1Q5C5-F1
#
_cell.length_a   1.000
_cell.length_b   1.000
_cell.length_c   1.000
_cell.angle_alpha   90.00
_cell.angle_beta   90.00
_cell.angle_gamma   90.00
#
_symmetry.space_group_name_H-M   'P 1'
#
loop_
_entity.id
_entity.type
_entity.pdbx_description
1 polymer ?
#
loop_
_entity_poly.entity_id
_entity_poly.type
_entity_poly.pdbx_seq_one_letter_code
_entity_poly.pdbx_strand_id
1 'polypeptide(L)'
;MFDVTRAVLKGIMDDTTRNTRAQRGDASMAYSYLKSFEFVFVLHMMKEIVQKTDALCQGLQKKSQDILNAMDLVSATKVSLNNFRNNGWDSLIKEVIFFCQRHEIDMPDMSAPHRSTRYRPRKKDLHVTFEHFYRVDLFMETLDKQIHELDCRFSEQSIELLTLGSTLCSKKINIDDIVLLVEKYYPTDFTEQERNQLVGQLETFQVERINNAKLSEVATLSAKLL
;
A
#
# COMPACT_ATOMS: atom_id res chain seq x y z
N MET A 1 16.95 -9.79 -14.40
CA MET A 1 17.36 -10.21 -13.04
C MET A 1 17.11 -11.70 -12.82
N PHE A 2 15.93 -12.24 -13.15
CA PHE A 2 15.59 -13.67 -12.96
C PHE A 2 16.64 -14.66 -13.51
N ASP A 3 17.05 -14.53 -14.79
CA ASP A 3 18.03 -15.44 -15.40
C ASP A 3 19.39 -15.40 -14.71
N VAL A 4 19.80 -14.22 -14.25
CA VAL A 4 21.06 -14.02 -13.52
C VAL A 4 20.98 -14.71 -12.16
N THR A 5 19.90 -14.52 -11.40
CA THR A 5 19.70 -15.19 -10.11
C THR A 5 19.68 -16.70 -10.29
N ARG A 6 18.99 -17.21 -11.32
CA ARG A 6 18.95 -18.63 -11.66
C ARG A 6 20.35 -19.19 -11.97
N ALA A 7 21.14 -18.46 -12.75
CA ALA A 7 22.51 -18.85 -13.08
C ALA A 7 23.43 -18.85 -11.85
N VAL A 8 23.32 -17.84 -10.98
CA VAL A 8 24.09 -17.76 -9.73
C VAL A 8 23.76 -18.91 -8.80
N LEU A 9 22.47 -19.21 -8.58
CA LEU A 9 22.06 -20.32 -7.72
C LEU A 9 22.57 -21.67 -8.26
N LYS A 10 22.46 -21.90 -9.57
CA LYS A 10 23.00 -23.10 -10.21
C LYS A 10 24.51 -23.20 -10.06
N GLY A 11 25.23 -22.09 -10.25
CA GLY A 11 26.67 -22.03 -10.04
C GLY A 11 27.07 -22.38 -8.60
N ILE A 12 26.32 -21.91 -7.60
CA ILE A 12 26.56 -22.27 -6.20
C ILE A 12 26.33 -23.77 -5.96
N MET A 13 25.24 -24.33 -6.52
CA MET A 13 24.92 -25.76 -6.40
C MET A 13 26.00 -26.67 -6.98
N ASP A 14 26.56 -26.28 -8.13
CA ASP A 14 27.52 -27.08 -8.89
C ASP A 14 28.98 -26.94 -8.36
N ASP A 15 29.34 -25.81 -7.74
CA ASP A 15 30.70 -25.58 -7.22
C ASP A 15 30.92 -26.28 -5.87
N THR A 16 31.51 -27.48 -5.95
CA THR A 16 31.87 -28.30 -4.79
C THR A 16 33.18 -27.88 -4.10
N THR A 17 33.95 -26.98 -4.72
CA THR A 17 35.28 -26.59 -4.26
C THR A 17 35.25 -25.37 -3.35
N ARG A 18 34.36 -24.40 -3.64
CA ARG A 18 34.24 -23.15 -2.87
C ARG A 18 33.05 -23.14 -1.90
N ASN A 19 32.04 -23.99 -2.13
CA ASN A 19 30.82 -23.98 -1.34
C ASN A 19 30.68 -25.21 -0.43
N THR A 20 30.29 -24.96 0.81
CA THR A 20 29.95 -25.99 1.78
C THR A 20 28.70 -26.77 1.35
N ARG A 21 28.52 -27.99 1.89
CA ARG A 21 27.31 -28.78 1.64
C ARG A 21 26.03 -28.05 2.03
N ALA A 22 26.07 -27.26 3.12
CA ALA A 22 24.93 -26.46 3.58
C ALA A 22 24.57 -25.38 2.55
N GLN A 23 25.54 -24.58 2.11
CA GLN A 23 25.32 -23.53 1.10
C GLN A 23 24.75 -24.09 -0.22
N ARG A 24 25.22 -25.26 -0.65
CA ARG A 24 24.68 -25.95 -1.84
C ARG A 24 23.24 -26.41 -1.64
N GLY A 25 22.91 -26.90 -0.44
CA GLY A 25 21.55 -27.22 -0.04
C GLY A 25 20.63 -26.01 -0.08
N ASP A 26 21.06 -24.89 0.51
CA ASP A 26 20.31 -23.63 0.52
C ASP A 26 20.07 -23.11 -0.90
N ALA A 27 21.11 -23.12 -1.74
CA ALA A 27 20.99 -22.71 -3.15
C ALA A 27 20.04 -23.62 -3.93
N SER A 28 20.08 -24.94 -3.69
CA SER A 28 19.15 -25.88 -4.32
C SER A 28 17.70 -25.64 -3.90
N MET A 29 17.45 -25.37 -2.61
CA MET A 29 16.11 -25.03 -2.14
C MET A 29 15.63 -23.71 -2.73
N ALA A 30 16.44 -22.66 -2.68
CA ALA A 30 16.12 -21.37 -3.27
C ALA A 30 15.85 -21.48 -4.78
N TYR A 31 16.63 -22.29 -5.50
CA TYR A 31 16.42 -22.57 -6.92
C TYR A 31 15.08 -23.26 -7.15
N SER A 32 14.71 -24.24 -6.32
CA SER A 32 13.42 -24.93 -6.42
C SER A 32 12.23 -23.99 -6.19
N TYR A 33 12.33 -23.06 -5.22
CA TYR A 33 11.31 -22.05 -4.99
C TYR A 33 11.23 -21.05 -6.15
N LEU A 34 12.36 -20.55 -6.63
CA LEU A 34 12.45 -19.62 -7.77
C LEU A 34 11.78 -20.20 -9.03
N LYS A 35 11.88 -21.52 -9.21
CA LYS A 35 11.26 -22.29 -10.30
C LYS A 35 9.86 -22.82 -9.99
N SER A 36 9.23 -22.39 -8.90
CA SER A 36 7.84 -22.77 -8.61
C SER A 36 6.84 -21.77 -9.20
N PHE A 37 5.70 -22.27 -9.67
CA PHE A 37 4.60 -21.42 -10.11
C PHE A 37 4.12 -20.47 -9.00
N GLU A 38 4.03 -20.96 -7.76
CA GLU A 38 3.61 -20.17 -6.59
C GLU A 38 4.48 -18.92 -6.42
N PHE A 39 5.80 -19.06 -6.50
CA PHE A 39 6.72 -17.94 -6.39
C PHE A 39 6.56 -16.94 -7.53
N VAL A 40 6.47 -17.41 -8.78
CA VAL A 40 6.27 -16.52 -9.94
C VAL A 40 4.96 -15.76 -9.83
N PHE A 41 3.88 -16.45 -9.44
CA PHE A 41 2.58 -15.84 -9.24
C PHE A 41 2.64 -14.72 -8.20
N VAL A 42 3.19 -15.01 -7.01
CA VAL A 42 3.34 -14.03 -5.93
C VAL A 42 4.23 -12.87 -6.36
N LEU A 43 5.33 -13.14 -7.09
CA LEU A 43 6.24 -12.11 -7.57
C LEU A 43 5.52 -11.12 -8.51
N HIS A 44 4.77 -11.61 -9.49
CA HIS A 44 4.02 -10.77 -10.42
C HIS A 44 2.89 -9.99 -9.72
N MET A 45 2.18 -10.64 -8.80
CA MET A 45 1.14 -9.99 -8.01
C MET A 45 1.71 -8.86 -7.14
N MET A 46 2.81 -9.13 -6.41
CA MET A 46 3.46 -8.14 -5.56
C MET A 46 4.03 -6.98 -6.38
N LYS A 47 4.57 -7.25 -7.57
CA LYS A 47 5.02 -6.20 -8.49
C LYS A 47 3.88 -5.23 -8.81
N GLU A 48 2.70 -5.72 -9.19
CA GLU A 48 1.54 -4.88 -9.49
C GLU A 48 1.08 -4.08 -8.27
N ILE A 49 1.01 -4.71 -7.09
CA ILE A 49 0.63 -4.03 -5.84
C ILE A 49 1.61 -2.90 -5.52
N VAL A 50 2.92 -3.19 -5.53
CA VAL A 50 3.97 -2.20 -5.24
C VAL A 50 3.93 -1.06 -6.26
N GLN A 51 3.74 -1.35 -7.54
CA GLN A 51 3.62 -0.31 -8.56
C GLN A 51 2.40 0.60 -8.34
N LYS A 52 1.29 0.05 -7.87
CA LYS A 52 0.06 0.82 -7.59
C LYS A 52 0.17 1.65 -6.32
N THR A 53 0.94 1.21 -5.33
CA THR A 53 1.14 1.93 -4.06
C THR A 53 2.36 2.87 -4.09
N ASP A 54 3.22 2.78 -5.11
CA ASP A 54 4.48 3.53 -5.20
C ASP A 54 4.31 5.05 -5.02
N ALA A 55 3.36 5.66 -5.75
CA ALA A 55 3.12 7.10 -5.67
C ALA A 55 2.72 7.54 -4.26
N LEU A 56 1.87 6.76 -3.58
CA LEU A 56 1.49 7.00 -2.20
C LEU A 56 2.68 6.82 -1.25
N CYS A 57 3.45 5.74 -1.39
CA CYS A 57 4.64 5.50 -0.59
C CYS A 57 5.65 6.65 -0.71
N GLN A 58 5.92 7.12 -1.92
CA GLN A 58 6.79 8.27 -2.15
C GLN A 58 6.20 9.56 -1.57
N GLY A 59 4.90 9.78 -1.74
CA GLY A 59 4.18 10.93 -1.18
C GLY A 59 4.31 11.00 0.35
N LEU A 60 4.11 9.88 1.03
CA LEU A 60 4.20 9.77 2.49
C LEU A 60 5.64 9.86 3.02
N GLN A 61 6.65 9.47 2.22
CA GLN A 61 8.06 9.53 2.62
C GLN A 61 8.71 10.92 2.43
N LYS A 62 8.04 11.87 1.76
CA LYS A 62 8.55 13.25 1.59
C LYS A 62 8.58 13.99 2.93
N LYS A 63 9.66 14.74 3.19
CA LYS A 63 9.84 15.53 4.42
C LYS A 63 8.82 16.67 4.58
N SER A 64 8.46 17.33 3.48
CA SER A 64 7.37 18.30 3.45
C SER A 64 6.12 17.59 2.93
N GLN A 65 5.32 17.05 3.83
CA GLN A 65 4.07 16.41 3.45
C GLN A 65 3.04 17.49 3.09
N ASP A 66 2.65 17.52 1.82
CA ASP A 66 1.41 18.18 1.40
C ASP A 66 0.26 17.23 1.75
N ILE A 67 -0.42 17.54 2.86
CA ILE A 67 -1.48 16.70 3.43
C ILE A 67 -2.60 16.48 2.40
N LEU A 68 -2.99 17.52 1.66
CA LEU A 68 -4.05 17.44 0.67
C LEU A 68 -3.67 16.48 -0.46
N ASN A 69 -2.47 16.67 -1.02
CA ASN A 69 -1.96 15.77 -2.05
C ASN A 69 -1.78 14.33 -1.52
N ALA A 70 -1.41 14.14 -0.25
CA ALA A 70 -1.33 12.82 0.35
C ALA A 70 -2.72 12.14 0.45
N MET A 71 -3.75 12.88 0.84
CA MET A 71 -5.12 12.36 0.92
C MET A 71 -5.69 12.02 -0.48
N ASP A 72 -5.36 12.81 -1.49
CA ASP A 72 -5.68 12.50 -2.89
C ASP A 72 -5.00 11.21 -3.34
N LEU A 73 -3.70 11.04 -3.02
CA LEU A 73 -2.96 9.82 -3.33
C LEU A 73 -3.52 8.59 -2.61
N VAL A 74 -3.96 8.72 -1.37
CA VAL A 74 -4.65 7.63 -0.64
C VAL A 74 -5.90 7.21 -1.39
N SER A 75 -6.74 8.17 -1.76
CA SER A 75 -8.01 7.92 -2.47
C SER A 75 -7.76 7.28 -3.83
N ALA A 76 -6.82 7.81 -4.60
CA ALA A 76 -6.42 7.25 -5.90
C ALA A 76 -5.85 5.82 -5.77
N THR A 77 -5.06 5.55 -4.74
CA THR A 77 -4.47 4.23 -4.49
C THR A 77 -5.55 3.20 -4.15
N LYS A 78 -6.52 3.56 -3.29
CA LYS A 78 -7.67 2.70 -2.96
C LYS A 78 -8.48 2.33 -4.20
N VAL A 79 -8.75 3.29 -5.09
CA VAL A 79 -9.45 3.05 -6.36
C VAL A 79 -8.63 2.15 -7.27
N SER A 80 -7.33 2.41 -7.40
CA SER A 80 -6.42 1.61 -8.24
C SER A 80 -6.32 0.14 -7.78
N LEU A 81 -6.22 -0.10 -6.47
CA LEU A 81 -6.20 -1.45 -5.89
C LEU A 81 -7.54 -2.17 -6.06
N ASN A 82 -8.67 -1.48 -5.84
CA ASN A 82 -10.00 -2.04 -6.10
C ASN A 82 -10.20 -2.42 -7.58
N ASN A 83 -9.77 -1.55 -8.49
CA ASN A 83 -9.83 -1.84 -9.93
C ASN A 83 -8.97 -3.06 -10.29
N PHE A 84 -7.77 -3.17 -9.71
CA PHE A 84 -6.92 -4.33 -9.91
C PHE A 84 -7.54 -5.60 -9.34
N ARG A 85 -8.13 -5.53 -8.16
CA ARG A 85 -8.86 -6.66 -7.55
C ARG A 85 -9.98 -7.17 -8.45
N ASN A 86 -10.82 -6.28 -8.95
CA ASN A 86 -12.03 -6.67 -9.68
C ASN A 86 -11.74 -7.06 -11.14
N ASN A 87 -10.76 -6.42 -11.79
CA ASN A 87 -10.53 -6.53 -13.24
C ASN A 87 -9.12 -7.01 -13.62
N GLY A 88 -8.20 -7.15 -12.65
CA GLY A 88 -6.78 -7.41 -12.90
C GLY A 88 -6.39 -8.87 -13.03
N TRP A 89 -7.27 -9.80 -12.65
CA TRP A 89 -6.97 -11.25 -12.65
C TRP A 89 -6.50 -11.75 -14.02
N ASP A 90 -7.28 -11.49 -15.09
CA ASP A 90 -7.00 -12.03 -16.42
C ASP A 90 -5.68 -11.50 -16.99
N SER A 91 -5.37 -10.22 -16.72
CA SER A 91 -4.09 -9.62 -17.12
C SER A 91 -2.93 -10.22 -16.33
N LEU A 92 -3.07 -10.37 -15.02
CA LEU A 92 -2.03 -10.92 -14.15
C LEU A 92 -1.71 -12.37 -14.53
N ILE A 93 -2.73 -13.22 -14.68
CA ILE A 93 -2.53 -14.64 -14.96
C ILE A 93 -1.92 -14.84 -16.35
N LYS A 94 -2.29 -14.01 -17.33
CA LYS A 94 -1.68 -14.04 -18.67
C LYS A 94 -0.18 -13.74 -18.62
N GLU A 95 0.23 -12.72 -17.87
CA GLU A 95 1.65 -12.38 -17.69
C GLU A 95 2.41 -13.49 -16.95
N VAL A 96 1.80 -14.10 -15.92
CA VAL A 96 2.38 -15.23 -15.18
C VAL A 96 2.56 -16.44 -16.10
N ILE A 97 1.54 -16.80 -16.89
CA ILE A 97 1.62 -17.92 -17.85
C ILE A 97 2.73 -17.66 -18.88
N PHE A 98 2.78 -16.46 -19.45
CA PHE A 98 3.81 -16.08 -20.41
C PHE A 98 5.22 -16.19 -19.80
N PHE A 99 5.39 -15.72 -18.57
CA PHE A 99 6.65 -15.82 -17.85
C PHE A 99 7.05 -17.29 -17.61
N CYS A 100 6.12 -18.12 -17.12
CA CYS A 100 6.36 -19.53 -16.85
C CYS A 100 6.76 -20.30 -18.12
N GLN A 101 6.05 -20.06 -19.23
CA GLN A 101 6.38 -20.66 -20.53
C GLN A 101 7.77 -20.25 -21.01
N ARG A 102 8.10 -18.95 -20.93
CA ARG A 102 9.40 -18.42 -21.33
C ARG A 102 10.57 -19.01 -20.54
N HIS A 103 10.36 -19.33 -19.27
CA HIS A 103 11.41 -19.79 -18.36
C HIS A 103 11.38 -21.29 -18.06
N GLU A 104 10.53 -22.06 -18.76
CA GLU A 104 10.34 -23.50 -18.57
C GLU A 104 10.07 -23.82 -17.09
N ILE A 105 9.01 -23.20 -16.58
CA ILE A 105 8.49 -23.40 -15.23
C ILE A 105 7.19 -24.19 -15.35
N ASP A 106 7.13 -25.32 -14.64
CA ASP A 106 5.97 -26.20 -14.66
C ASP A 106 4.75 -25.50 -14.05
N MET A 107 3.64 -25.51 -14.78
CA MET A 107 2.38 -24.95 -14.32
C MET A 107 1.48 -26.06 -13.75
N PRO A 108 0.80 -25.82 -12.62
CA PRO A 108 -0.20 -26.76 -12.13
C PRO A 108 -1.38 -26.84 -13.11
N ASP A 109 -2.04 -27.98 -13.15
CA ASP A 109 -3.36 -28.08 -13.78
C ASP A 109 -4.35 -27.24 -12.97
N MET A 110 -4.82 -26.14 -13.57
CA MET A 110 -5.74 -25.19 -12.94
C MET A 110 -7.09 -25.83 -12.57
N SER A 111 -7.47 -26.92 -13.25
CA SER A 111 -8.69 -27.69 -12.97
C SER A 111 -8.47 -28.79 -11.92
N ALA A 112 -7.22 -29.12 -11.60
CA ALA A 112 -6.93 -30.16 -10.63
C ALA A 112 -7.32 -29.70 -9.21
N PRO A 113 -7.74 -30.65 -8.34
CA PRO A 113 -7.99 -30.35 -6.94
C PRO A 113 -6.71 -29.83 -6.27
N HIS A 114 -6.81 -28.65 -5.65
CA HIS A 114 -5.76 -28.08 -4.83
C HIS A 114 -5.66 -28.86 -3.51
N ARG A 115 -4.72 -29.79 -3.43
CA ARG A 115 -4.39 -30.48 -2.19
C ARG A 115 -3.20 -29.79 -1.55
N SER A 116 -3.45 -28.98 -0.52
CA SER A 116 -2.37 -28.40 0.27
C SER A 116 -1.50 -29.53 0.86
N THR A 117 -0.28 -29.70 0.34
CA THR A 117 0.66 -30.74 0.80
C THR A 117 1.32 -30.41 2.13
N ARG A 118 1.17 -29.17 2.61
CA ARG A 118 1.83 -28.64 3.82
C ARG A 118 0.95 -28.61 5.08
N TYR A 119 -0.37 -28.81 4.98
CA TYR A 119 -1.29 -28.80 6.12
C TYR A 119 -2.27 -29.98 6.04
N ARG A 120 -2.64 -30.56 7.19
CA ARG A 120 -3.62 -31.65 7.28
C ARG A 120 -4.88 -31.27 6.47
N PRO A 121 -5.32 -32.10 5.51
CA PRO A 121 -6.48 -31.79 4.69
C PRO A 121 -7.70 -31.61 5.60
N ARG A 122 -8.36 -30.45 5.54
CA ARG A 122 -9.71 -30.29 6.07
C ARG A 122 -10.66 -30.97 5.07
N LYS A 123 -11.75 -31.57 5.55
CA LYS A 123 -12.75 -32.26 4.69
C LYS A 123 -13.34 -31.37 3.57
N LYS A 124 -13.16 -30.04 3.63
CA LYS A 124 -13.58 -29.08 2.58
C LYS A 124 -12.57 -28.93 1.43
N ASP A 125 -11.33 -29.39 1.57
CA ASP A 125 -10.24 -29.20 0.59
C ASP A 125 -10.37 -30.10 -0.66
N LEU A 126 -11.40 -30.95 -0.72
CA LEU A 126 -11.62 -31.87 -1.84
C LEU A 126 -12.27 -31.21 -3.07
N HIS A 127 -12.75 -29.96 -2.96
CA HIS A 127 -13.51 -29.27 -4.01
C HIS A 127 -12.90 -27.95 -4.48
N VAL A 128 -11.77 -27.50 -3.92
CA VAL A 128 -11.10 -26.27 -4.33
C VAL A 128 -10.12 -26.60 -5.46
N THR A 129 -10.23 -25.93 -6.61
CA THR A 129 -9.27 -26.07 -7.72
C THR A 129 -8.06 -25.17 -7.51
N PHE A 130 -6.95 -25.44 -8.22
CA PHE A 130 -5.80 -24.53 -8.21
C PHE A 130 -6.17 -23.13 -8.69
N GLU A 131 -7.04 -23.00 -9.69
CA GLU A 131 -7.53 -21.69 -10.13
C GLU A 131 -8.23 -20.95 -8.99
N HIS A 132 -9.14 -21.62 -8.27
CA HIS A 132 -9.85 -21.01 -7.15
C HIS A 132 -8.89 -20.56 -6.06
N PHE A 133 -7.93 -21.41 -5.70
CA PHE A 133 -6.92 -21.07 -4.69
C PHE A 133 -6.14 -19.80 -5.07
N TYR A 134 -5.57 -19.76 -6.28
CA TYR A 134 -4.76 -18.60 -6.69
C TYR A 134 -5.61 -17.33 -6.90
N ARG A 135 -6.84 -17.47 -7.42
CA ARG A 135 -7.72 -16.34 -7.70
C ARG A 135 -8.40 -15.78 -6.46
N VAL A 136 -9.00 -16.65 -5.66
CA VAL A 136 -9.84 -16.25 -4.53
C VAL A 136 -9.02 -16.20 -3.25
N ASP A 137 -8.42 -17.33 -2.86
CA ASP A 137 -7.75 -17.47 -1.57
C ASP A 137 -6.42 -16.71 -1.50
N LEU A 138 -5.77 -16.46 -2.65
CA LEU A 138 -4.52 -15.71 -2.69
C LEU A 138 -4.71 -14.29 -3.24
N PHE A 139 -5.13 -14.15 -4.50
CA PHE A 139 -5.18 -12.84 -5.17
C PHE A 139 -6.23 -11.90 -4.56
N MET A 140 -7.49 -12.33 -4.48
CA MET A 140 -8.55 -11.51 -3.89
C MET A 140 -8.28 -11.25 -2.41
N GLU A 141 -7.97 -12.29 -1.62
CA GLU A 141 -7.71 -12.13 -0.19
C GLU A 141 -6.53 -11.18 0.11
N THR A 142 -5.44 -11.25 -0.69
CA THR A 142 -4.31 -10.34 -0.52
C THR A 142 -4.70 -8.90 -0.79
N LEU A 143 -5.45 -8.65 -1.87
CA LEU A 143 -5.89 -7.30 -2.21
C LEU A 143 -6.93 -6.76 -1.23
N ASP A 144 -7.85 -7.60 -0.77
CA ASP A 144 -8.81 -7.26 0.28
C ASP A 144 -8.09 -6.81 1.55
N LYS A 145 -7.05 -7.52 1.97
CA LYS A 145 -6.23 -7.11 3.12
C LYS A 145 -5.54 -5.77 2.90
N GLN A 146 -4.95 -5.55 1.72
CA GLN A 146 -4.29 -4.26 1.42
C GLN A 146 -5.27 -3.09 1.42
N ILE A 147 -6.44 -3.26 0.80
CA ILE A 147 -7.50 -2.25 0.76
C ILE A 147 -8.03 -1.98 2.16
N HIS A 148 -8.34 -3.04 2.92
CA HIS A 148 -8.83 -2.94 4.28
C HIS A 148 -7.86 -2.22 5.21
N GLU A 149 -6.56 -2.54 5.15
CA GLU A 149 -5.53 -1.83 5.91
C GLU A 149 -5.48 -0.32 5.57
N LEU A 150 -5.61 0.03 4.28
CA LEU A 150 -5.69 1.43 3.86
C LEU A 150 -6.96 2.12 4.37
N ASP A 151 -8.10 1.42 4.37
CA ASP A 151 -9.36 1.95 4.88
C ASP A 151 -9.35 2.13 6.40
N CYS A 152 -8.73 1.22 7.14
CA CYS A 152 -8.58 1.36 8.59
C CYS A 152 -7.64 2.51 8.97
N ARG A 153 -6.51 2.66 8.26
CA ARG A 153 -5.51 3.71 8.56
C ARG A 153 -5.96 5.09 8.10
N PHE A 154 -6.63 5.15 6.96
CA PHE A 154 -7.13 6.39 6.36
C PHE A 154 -8.64 6.27 6.18
N SER A 155 -9.35 6.22 7.30
CA SER A 155 -10.82 6.24 7.30
C SER A 155 -11.34 7.57 6.75
N GLU A 156 -12.59 7.60 6.29
CA GLU A 156 -13.23 8.86 5.83
C GLU A 156 -13.10 9.97 6.88
N GLN A 157 -13.31 9.62 8.15
CA GLN A 157 -13.16 10.55 9.27
C GLN A 157 -11.73 11.08 9.41
N SER A 158 -10.72 10.22 9.22
CA SER A 158 -9.31 10.61 9.33
C SER A 158 -8.88 11.48 8.15
N ILE A 159 -9.32 11.15 6.94
CA ILE A 159 -9.07 11.93 5.74
C ILE A 159 -9.70 13.31 5.86
N GLU A 160 -10.95 13.39 6.31
CA GLU A 160 -11.66 14.65 6.52
C GLU A 160 -10.99 15.50 7.61
N LEU A 161 -10.62 14.90 8.75
CA LEU A 161 -9.88 15.58 9.83
C LEU A 161 -8.56 16.16 9.32
N LEU A 162 -7.77 15.38 8.58
CA LEU A 162 -6.49 15.82 8.02
C LEU A 162 -6.68 16.90 6.95
N THR A 163 -7.72 16.80 6.14
CA THR A 163 -8.06 17.78 5.10
C THR A 163 -8.43 19.12 5.74
N LEU A 164 -9.31 19.12 6.75
CA LEU A 164 -9.66 20.35 7.48
C LEU A 164 -8.46 20.91 8.25
N GLY A 165 -7.66 20.05 8.90
CA GLY A 165 -6.44 20.45 9.61
C GLY A 165 -5.35 21.03 8.71
N SER A 166 -5.35 20.69 7.41
CA SER A 166 -4.40 21.25 6.44
C SER A 166 -4.50 22.78 6.32
N THR A 167 -5.68 23.36 6.59
CA THR A 167 -5.93 24.80 6.55
C THR A 167 -5.10 25.58 7.58
N LEU A 168 -4.77 24.94 8.71
CA LEU A 168 -3.89 25.48 9.74
C LEU A 168 -2.45 25.65 9.24
N CYS A 169 -2.04 24.83 8.27
CA CYS A 169 -0.73 24.88 7.64
C CYS A 169 -0.69 25.72 6.35
N SER A 170 -1.86 26.18 5.85
CA SER A 170 -1.97 26.92 4.60
C SER A 170 -1.55 28.39 4.74
N LYS A 171 -1.09 29.00 3.63
CA LYS A 171 -0.86 30.45 3.51
C LYS A 171 -2.13 31.28 3.52
N LYS A 172 -3.27 30.68 3.21
CA LYS A 172 -4.58 31.31 3.36
C LYS A 172 -5.43 30.40 4.25
N ILE A 173 -5.81 30.93 5.40
CA ILE A 173 -6.66 30.21 6.34
C ILE A 173 -8.08 30.23 5.77
N ASN A 174 -8.72 29.07 5.74
CA ASN A 174 -10.16 28.97 5.51
C ASN A 174 -10.83 28.89 6.89
N ILE A 175 -11.52 29.97 7.27
CA ILE A 175 -12.13 30.08 8.60
C ILE A 175 -13.27 29.06 8.73
N ASP A 176 -14.05 28.86 7.66
CA ASP A 176 -15.17 27.92 7.65
C ASP A 176 -14.70 26.49 7.92
N ASP A 177 -13.57 26.07 7.32
CA ASP A 177 -12.99 24.75 7.54
C ASP A 177 -12.49 24.55 8.98
N ILE A 178 -11.94 25.59 9.62
CA ILE A 178 -11.51 25.54 11.02
C ILE A 178 -12.70 25.49 11.97
N VAL A 179 -13.75 26.27 11.69
CA VAL A 179 -15.00 26.21 12.46
C VAL A 179 -15.60 24.80 12.36
N LEU A 180 -15.68 24.25 11.14
CA LEU A 180 -16.17 22.89 10.92
C LEU A 180 -15.30 21.84 11.64
N LEU A 181 -13.98 22.00 11.63
CA LEU A 181 -13.04 21.15 12.37
C LEU A 181 -13.35 21.14 13.87
N VAL A 182 -13.49 22.32 14.47
CA VAL A 182 -13.77 22.47 15.90
C VAL A 182 -15.14 21.92 16.27
N GLU A 183 -16.17 22.25 15.48
CA GLU A 183 -17.54 21.81 15.73
C GLU A 183 -17.69 20.30 15.64
N LYS A 184 -17.03 19.67 14.66
CA LYS A 184 -17.20 18.25 14.35
C LYS A 184 -16.28 17.36 15.17
N TYR A 185 -15.02 17.75 15.37
CA TYR A 185 -14.00 16.88 15.96
C TYR A 185 -13.58 17.28 17.38
N TYR A 186 -13.82 18.53 17.79
CA TYR A 186 -13.49 19.04 19.13
C TYR A 186 -14.69 19.66 19.87
N PRO A 187 -15.89 19.03 19.86
CA PRO A 187 -17.09 19.67 20.39
C PRO A 187 -17.07 19.89 21.91
N THR A 188 -16.29 19.10 22.65
CA THR A 188 -16.15 19.20 24.11
C THR A 188 -15.11 20.22 24.54
N ASP A 189 -14.21 20.60 23.64
CA ASP A 189 -13.04 21.41 23.98
C ASP A 189 -13.34 22.91 23.81
N PHE A 190 -14.46 23.25 23.16
CA PHE A 190 -14.91 24.61 22.92
C PHE A 190 -16.36 24.79 23.31
N THR A 191 -16.61 25.76 24.18
CA THR A 191 -17.95 26.29 24.46
C THR A 191 -18.50 27.05 23.25
N GLU A 192 -19.82 27.20 23.16
CA GLU A 192 -20.47 27.97 22.09
C GLU A 192 -19.96 29.41 22.00
N GLN A 193 -19.67 30.03 23.16
CA GLN A 193 -19.10 31.37 23.23
C GLN A 193 -17.67 31.42 22.68
N GLU A 194 -16.83 30.44 23.00
CA GLU A 194 -15.45 30.35 22.48
C GLU A 194 -15.43 30.12 20.97
N ARG A 195 -16.35 29.32 20.41
CA ARG A 195 -16.47 29.12 18.96
C ARG A 195 -16.86 30.40 18.24
N ASN A 196 -17.82 31.16 18.78
CA ASN A 196 -18.22 32.44 18.21
C ASN A 196 -17.07 33.48 18.27
N GLN A 197 -16.26 33.45 19.32
CA GLN A 197 -15.07 34.31 19.44
C GLN A 197 -13.94 33.88 18.51
N LEU A 198 -13.80 32.58 18.24
CA LEU A 198 -12.76 32.01 17.38
C LEU A 198 -12.80 32.62 15.97
N VAL A 199 -13.99 32.83 15.39
CA VAL A 199 -14.14 33.44 14.06
C VAL A 199 -13.48 34.82 14.01
N GLY A 200 -13.82 35.71 14.95
CA GLY A 200 -13.26 37.06 15.01
C GLY A 200 -11.76 37.08 15.30
N GLN A 201 -11.27 36.12 16.11
CA GLN A 201 -9.84 35.94 16.35
C GLN A 201 -9.10 35.48 15.09
N LEU A 202 -9.67 34.56 14.30
CA LEU A 202 -9.10 34.07 13.05
C LEU A 202 -9.06 35.15 11.97
N GLU A 203 -10.12 35.96 11.84
CA GLU A 203 -10.14 37.11 10.92
C GLU A 203 -9.04 38.12 11.26
N THR A 204 -8.92 38.46 12.54
CA THR A 204 -7.87 39.39 13.03
C THR A 204 -6.48 38.81 12.77
N PHE A 205 -6.28 37.53 13.11
CA PHE A 205 -5.02 36.83 12.88
C PHE A 205 -4.65 36.80 11.39
N GLN A 206 -5.61 36.59 10.49
CA GLN A 206 -5.36 36.59 9.06
C GLN A 206 -4.88 37.96 8.55
N VAL A 207 -5.47 39.06 9.05
CA VAL A 207 -5.04 40.42 8.74
C VAL A 207 -3.63 40.69 9.27
N GLU A 208 -3.34 40.32 10.52
CA GLU A 208 -2.01 40.45 11.11
C GLU A 208 -0.94 39.68 10.33
N ARG A 209 -1.28 38.47 9.87
CA ARG A 209 -0.36 37.61 9.12
C ARG A 209 -0.04 38.14 7.73
N ILE A 210 -0.97 38.82 7.07
CA ILE A 210 -0.75 39.50 5.78
C ILE A 210 0.15 40.73 5.98
N ASN A 211 -0.06 41.48 7.06
CA ASN A 211 0.64 42.75 7.32
C ASN A 211 2.05 42.55 7.90
N ASN A 212 2.38 41.37 8.42
CA ASN A 212 3.63 41.11 9.12
C ASN A 212 4.48 40.05 8.40
N ALA A 213 5.51 40.51 7.67
CA ALA A 213 6.39 39.64 6.87
C ALA A 213 7.04 38.50 7.68
N LYS A 214 7.34 38.73 8.97
CA LYS A 214 7.91 37.71 9.87
C LYS A 214 6.91 36.60 10.20
N LEU A 215 5.62 36.90 10.35
CA LEU A 215 4.58 35.88 10.57
C LEU A 215 4.25 35.11 9.27
N SER A 216 4.51 35.70 8.11
CA SER A 216 4.39 35.02 6.82
C SER A 216 5.49 33.96 6.59
N GLU A 217 6.70 34.17 7.13
CA GLU A 217 7.81 33.20 7.10
C GLU A 217 7.66 32.09 8.16
N VAL A 218 6.95 32.36 9.27
CA VAL A 218 6.72 31.41 10.38
C VAL A 218 5.62 30.37 10.08
N ALA A 219 5.21 30.22 8.81
CA ALA A 219 4.31 29.15 8.34
C ALA A 219 4.84 27.71 8.56
N THR A 220 5.94 27.55 9.29
CA THR A 220 6.51 26.29 9.78
C THR A 220 6.46 26.17 11.31
N LEU A 221 5.40 26.65 11.97
CA LEU A 221 5.15 26.27 13.38
C LEU A 221 4.82 24.77 13.52
N SER A 222 4.29 24.12 12.48
CA SER A 222 4.08 22.67 12.45
C SER A 222 5.32 21.86 12.08
N ALA A 223 6.34 22.45 11.43
CA ALA A 223 7.53 21.69 10.99
C ALA A 223 8.53 21.35 12.11
N LYS A 224 8.22 21.72 13.36
CA LYS A 224 8.99 21.33 14.57
C LYS A 224 8.17 20.52 15.58
N LEU A 225 6.88 20.30 15.33
CA LEU A 225 5.96 19.60 16.26
C LEU A 225 5.40 18.28 15.68
N LEU A 226 5.89 17.86 14.51
CA LEU A 226 5.82 16.49 13.98
C LEU A 226 7.25 15.98 13.75
#